data_AF-A0A9D2L6A6-F1
#
_entry.id   AF-A0A9D2L6A6-F1
#
_cell.length_a   1.000
_cell.length_b   1.000
_cell.length_c   1.000
_cell.angle_alpha   90.00
_cell.angle_beta   90.00
_cell.angle_gamma   90.00
#
_symmetry.space_group_name_H-M   'P 1'
#
loop_
_entity.id
_entity.type
_entity.pdbx_description
1 polymer ?
#
loop_
_entity_poly.entity_id
_entity_poly.type
_entity_poly.pdbx_seq_one_letter_code
_entity_poly.pdbx_strand_id
1 'polypeptide(L)'
;MCQDYAHIMTAVLRYMGIPARYVNGLMIGEGYTHAWVEVYGENGWYGLDPTNNLHIDDYYIKLAHGRDYGDCPVDQGIFWGDAAQSQDIYVNVEEADPDGDGGSRGTAVR
;
A
#
# COMPACT_ATOMS: atom_id res chain seq x y z
N MET A 1 9.70 -7.09 0.06
CA MET A 1 10.29 -6.12 -0.89
C MET A 1 9.28 -5.87 -2.00
N CYS A 2 8.27 -5.04 -1.76
CA CYS A 2 7.22 -4.69 -2.72
C CYS A 2 7.49 -3.37 -3.45
N GLN A 3 8.14 -2.42 -2.76
CA GLN A 3 8.55 -1.13 -3.31
C GLN A 3 9.39 -1.25 -4.59
N ASP A 4 10.37 -2.14 -4.63
CA ASP A 4 11.24 -2.31 -5.79
C ASP A 4 10.46 -2.81 -7.01
N TYR A 5 9.56 -3.78 -6.83
CA TYR A 5 8.72 -4.29 -7.90
C TYR A 5 7.76 -3.21 -8.40
N ALA A 6 7.14 -2.46 -7.50
CA ALA A 6 6.28 -1.34 -7.87
C ALA A 6 7.06 -0.25 -8.63
N HIS A 7 8.29 0.08 -8.22
CA HIS A 7 9.15 1.02 -8.94
C HIS A 7 9.54 0.55 -10.33
N ILE A 8 10.03 -0.68 -10.45
CA ILE A 8 10.45 -1.26 -11.73
C ILE A 8 9.26 -1.29 -12.69
N MET A 9 8.10 -1.78 -12.24
CA MET A 9 6.91 -1.83 -13.07
C MET A 9 6.43 -0.43 -13.48
N THR A 10 6.40 0.53 -12.55
CA THR A 10 6.08 1.94 -12.84
C THR A 10 7.01 2.52 -13.91
N ALA A 11 8.31 2.24 -13.82
CA ALA A 11 9.30 2.72 -14.78
C ALA A 11 9.10 2.11 -16.18
N VAL A 12 8.87 0.79 -16.25
CA VAL A 12 8.62 0.09 -17.53
C VAL A 12 7.35 0.60 -18.20
N LEU A 13 6.26 0.75 -17.45
CA LEU A 13 4.98 1.25 -17.98
C LEU A 13 5.13 2.66 -18.55
N ARG A 14 5.79 3.56 -17.80
CA ARG A 14 6.06 4.93 -18.27
C ARG A 14 6.97 4.95 -19.49
N TYR A 15 7.97 4.07 -19.55
CA TYR A 15 8.83 3.92 -20.73
C TYR A 15 8.03 3.49 -21.98
N MET A 16 7.01 2.66 -21.80
CA MET A 16 6.09 2.25 -22.87
C MET A 16 5.03 3.30 -23.22
N GLY A 17 5.06 4.48 -22.61
CA GLY A 17 4.07 5.55 -22.82
C GLY A 17 2.74 5.32 -22.11
N ILE A 18 2.66 4.36 -21.19
CA ILE A 18 1.46 4.07 -20.41
C ILE A 18 1.49 4.95 -19.15
N PRO A 19 0.46 5.79 -18.91
CA PRO A 19 0.42 6.58 -17.68
C PRO A 19 0.28 5.67 -16.46
N ALA A 20 1.27 5.74 -15.56
CA ALA A 20 1.33 4.91 -14.36
C ALA A 20 1.75 5.73 -13.13
N ARG A 21 1.22 5.39 -11.96
CA ARG A 21 1.57 6.00 -10.67
C ARG A 21 1.90 4.95 -9.63
N TYR A 22 2.88 5.28 -8.79
CA TYR A 22 3.24 4.49 -7.62
C TYR A 22 2.16 4.67 -6.56
N VAL A 23 1.83 3.59 -5.85
CA VAL A 23 0.85 3.61 -4.77
C VAL A 23 1.44 2.96 -3.54
N ASN A 24 1.23 3.61 -2.39
CA ASN A 24 1.53 3.08 -1.08
C ASN A 24 0.23 2.88 -0.30
N GLY A 25 0.11 1.77 0.40
CA GLY A 25 -1.09 1.41 1.13
C GLY A 25 -0.89 0.24 2.06
N LEU A 26 -1.96 -0.50 2.30
CA LEU A 26 -2.01 -1.66 3.18
C LEU A 26 -2.69 -2.81 2.44
N MET A 27 -2.34 -4.04 2.82
CA MET A 27 -2.99 -5.26 2.36
C MET A 27 -3.40 -6.09 3.58
N ILE A 28 -4.61 -6.63 3.55
CA ILE A 28 -5.10 -7.51 4.62
C ILE A 28 -4.14 -8.70 4.77
N GLY A 29 -3.73 -8.98 6.01
CA GLY A 29 -2.87 -10.11 6.35
C GLY A 29 -1.36 -9.86 6.28
N GLU A 30 -0.87 -8.74 5.73
CA GLU A 30 0.57 -8.45 5.72
C GLU A 30 1.06 -7.81 7.03
N GLY A 31 0.24 -6.96 7.66
CA GLY A 31 0.59 -6.28 8.92
C GLY A 31 1.51 -5.06 8.78
N TYR A 32 1.92 -4.72 7.56
CA TYR A 32 2.80 -3.59 7.24
C TYR A 32 2.33 -2.87 5.96
N THR A 33 3.05 -1.82 5.56
CA THR A 33 2.78 -1.09 4.32
C THR A 33 3.09 -1.95 3.09
N HIS A 34 2.22 -1.86 2.09
CA HIS A 34 2.39 -2.51 0.80
C HIS A 34 2.44 -1.50 -0.35
N ALA A 35 3.12 -1.86 -1.43
CA ALA A 35 3.32 -1.00 -2.58
C ALA A 35 2.89 -1.70 -3.88
N TRP A 36 2.15 -0.97 -4.72
CA TRP A 36 1.69 -1.45 -6.02
C TRP A 36 1.72 -0.33 -7.06
N VAL A 37 1.35 -0.64 -8.31
CA VAL A 37 1.25 0.34 -9.38
C VAL A 37 -0.19 0.50 -9.83
N GLU A 38 -0.59 1.70 -10.18
CA GLU A 38 -1.84 1.94 -10.90
C GLU A 38 -1.57 2.46 -12.30
N VAL A 39 -2.26 1.90 -13.29
CA VAL A 39 -2.22 2.30 -14.69
C VAL A 39 -3.50 3.00 -15.10
N TYR A 40 -3.39 4.02 -15.93
CA TYR A 40 -4.57 4.72 -16.47
C TYR A 40 -5.03 4.07 -17.77
N GLY A 41 -6.29 3.65 -17.81
CA GLY A 41 -6.95 3.10 -19.00
C GLY A 41 -8.29 3.78 -19.26
N GLU A 42 -9.14 3.15 -20.08
CA GLU A 42 -10.39 3.75 -20.57
C GLU A 42 -11.36 4.18 -19.46
N ASN A 43 -11.50 3.37 -18.39
CA ASN A 43 -12.43 3.64 -17.29
C ASN A 43 -11.74 4.11 -16.00
N GLY A 44 -10.53 4.67 -16.10
CA GLY A 44 -9.81 5.23 -14.97
C GLY A 44 -8.56 4.45 -14.57
N TRP A 45 -8.30 4.40 -13.26
CA TRP A 45 -7.08 3.78 -12.72
C TRP A 45 -7.30 2.33 -12.37
N TYR A 46 -6.41 1.45 -12.84
CA TYR A 46 -6.42 0.01 -12.57
C TYR A 46 -5.17 -0.36 -11.77
N GLY A 47 -5.35 -1.04 -10.64
CA GLY A 47 -4.25 -1.45 -9.78
C GLY A 47 -3.67 -2.81 -10.17
N LEU A 48 -2.35 -2.89 -10.19
CA LEU A 48 -1.55 -4.09 -10.44
C LEU A 48 -0.53 -4.25 -9.32
N ASP A 49 -0.54 -5.41 -8.67
CA ASP A 49 0.45 -5.79 -7.67
C ASP A 49 1.52 -6.71 -8.31
N PRO A 50 2.70 -6.19 -8.68
CA PRO A 50 3.77 -7.00 -9.24
C PRO A 50 4.44 -7.92 -8.21
N THR A 51 4.25 -7.69 -6.91
CA THR A 51 4.83 -8.52 -5.85
C THR A 51 4.09 -9.85 -5.76
N ASN A 52 2.76 -9.79 -5.81
CA ASN A 52 1.89 -10.95 -5.66
C ASN A 52 1.32 -11.47 -7.00
N ASN A 53 1.59 -10.76 -8.11
CA ASN A 53 1.01 -11.04 -9.43
C ASN A 53 -0.53 -11.06 -9.41
N LEU A 54 -1.11 -10.05 -8.76
CA LEU A 54 -2.54 -9.89 -8.57
C LEU A 54 -3.04 -8.55 -9.11
N HIS A 55 -4.34 -8.49 -9.40
CA HIS A 55 -5.03 -7.22 -9.55
C HIS A 55 -5.43 -6.72 -8.16
N ILE A 56 -5.46 -5.41 -8.00
CA ILE A 56 -5.92 -4.79 -6.75
C ILE A 56 -7.43 -4.96 -6.64
N ASP A 57 -7.86 -5.46 -5.49
CA ASP A 57 -9.25 -5.70 -5.11
C ASP A 57 -9.54 -5.13 -3.71
N ASP A 58 -10.64 -5.54 -3.09
CA ASP A 58 -11.12 -5.02 -1.81
C ASP A 58 -10.22 -5.40 -0.61
N TYR A 59 -9.19 -6.23 -0.81
CA TYR A 59 -8.20 -6.56 0.22
C TYR A 59 -7.10 -5.50 0.39
N TYR A 60 -7.09 -4.46 -0.45
CA TYR A 60 -6.09 -3.41 -0.45
C TYR A 60 -6.70 -2.07 -0.02
N ILE A 61 -6.03 -1.38 0.89
CA ILE A 61 -6.39 -0.04 1.32
C ILE A 61 -5.34 0.93 0.84
N LYS A 62 -5.75 1.87 -0.02
CA LYS A 62 -4.87 2.92 -0.54
C LYS A 62 -4.65 4.03 0.48
N LEU A 63 -3.39 4.36 0.75
CA LEU A 63 -3.01 5.48 1.63
C LEU A 63 -2.52 6.70 0.84
N ALA A 64 -1.63 6.50 -0.14
CA ALA A 64 -1.03 7.58 -0.93
C ALA A 64 -0.69 7.13 -2.35
N HIS A 65 -0.60 8.07 -3.30
CA HIS A 65 -0.13 7.81 -4.65
C HIS A 65 0.71 8.96 -5.20
N GLY A 66 1.64 8.66 -6.12
CA GLY A 66 2.60 9.65 -6.60
C GLY A 66 3.49 9.15 -7.73
N ARG A 67 4.57 9.90 -8.04
CA ARG A 67 5.50 9.51 -9.09
C ARG A 67 6.35 8.32 -8.65
N ASP A 68 6.78 8.32 -7.40
CA ASP A 68 7.57 7.30 -6.74
C ASP A 68 7.33 7.35 -5.22
N TYR A 69 8.17 6.68 -4.43
CA TYR A 69 8.05 6.54 -3.00
C TYR A 69 8.18 7.88 -2.27
N GLY A 70 8.98 8.81 -2.81
CA GLY A 70 9.19 10.12 -2.20
C GLY A 70 7.93 10.99 -2.18
N ASP A 71 6.99 10.73 -3.09
CA ASP A 71 5.68 11.39 -3.10
C ASP A 71 4.65 10.64 -2.20
N CYS A 72 5.01 9.51 -1.59
CA CYS A 72 4.11 8.61 -0.84
C CYS A 72 4.66 8.08 0.50
N PRO A 73 5.41 8.87 1.30
CA PRO A 73 5.86 8.38 2.60
C PRO A 73 4.66 8.19 3.54
N VAL A 74 4.59 7.00 4.17
CA VAL A 74 3.57 6.69 5.19
C VAL A 74 3.97 7.23 6.56
N ASP A 75 5.26 7.29 6.84
CA ASP A 75 5.83 7.91 8.03
C ASP A 75 6.83 8.99 7.60
N GLN A 76 6.54 10.24 7.97
CA GLN A 76 7.41 11.37 7.72
C GLN A 76 7.36 12.32 8.91
N GLY A 77 8.50 12.52 9.56
CA GLY A 77 8.64 13.43 10.69
C GLY A 77 10.08 13.91 10.83
N ILE A 78 10.27 15.00 11.59
CA ILE A 78 11.59 15.49 11.96
C ILE A 78 11.69 15.40 13.48
N PHE A 79 12.68 14.66 13.97
CA PHE A 79 12.99 14.61 15.39
C PHE A 79 14.11 15.60 15.73
N TRP A 80 13.94 16.38 16.80
CA TRP A 80 14.95 17.31 17.32
C TRP A 80 15.23 17.03 18.79
N GLY A 81 16.47 16.63 19.12
CA GLY A 81 16.91 16.39 20.51
C GLY A 81 17.86 15.19 20.63
N ASP A 82 18.39 14.97 21.83
CA ASP A 82 19.22 13.81 22.16
C ASP A 82 18.32 12.75 22.82
N ALA A 83 17.88 11.75 22.05
CA ALA A 83 17.03 10.67 22.56
C ALA A 83 17.30 9.35 21.85
N ALA A 84 17.33 8.26 22.61
CA ALA A 84 17.20 6.91 22.05
C ALA A 84 15.73 6.69 21.67
N GLN A 85 15.45 6.54 20.38
CA GLN A 85 14.11 6.29 19.86
C GLN A 85 13.99 4.82 19.38
N SER A 86 12.92 4.16 19.78
CA SER A 86 12.41 2.94 19.15
C SER A 86 10.97 3.21 18.72
N GLN A 87 10.57 2.76 17.54
CA GLN A 87 9.21 2.90 17.04
C GLN A 87 8.74 1.55 16.50
N ASP A 88 7.73 1.00 17.16
CA ASP A 88 7.08 -0.25 16.77
C ASP A 88 5.71 0.10 16.19
N ILE A 89 5.55 -0.13 14.89
CA ILE A 89 4.30 0.14 14.17
C ILE A 89 3.63 -1.19 13.85
N TYR A 90 2.37 -1.33 14.24
CA TYR A 90 1.55 -2.49 13.92
C TYR A 90 0.29 -2.01 13.19
N VAL A 91 -0.03 -2.67 12.09
CA VAL A 91 -1.24 -2.37 11.33
C VAL A 91 -2.13 -3.61 11.32
N ASN A 92 -3.38 -3.45 11.77
CA ASN A 92 -4.40 -4.48 11.63
C ASN A 92 -5.45 -4.00 10.62
N VAL A 93 -5.71 -4.81 9.60
CA VAL A 93 -6.70 -4.51 8.56
C VAL A 93 -7.69 -5.67 8.52
N GLU A 94 -8.96 -5.35 8.69
CA GLU A 94 -10.07 -6.30 8.69
C GLU A 94 -11.20 -5.76 7.79
N GLU A 95 -11.95 -6.67 7.18
CA GLU A 95 -13.15 -6.32 6.43
C GLU A 95 -14.21 -5.77 7.40
N ALA A 96 -14.79 -4.61 7.08
CA ALA A 96 -15.83 -4.01 7.92
C ALA A 96 -17.19 -4.68 7.63
N ASP A 97 -17.81 -5.29 8.65
CA ASP A 97 -19.18 -5.80 8.55
C ASP A 97 -20.16 -4.61 8.47
N PRO A 98 -20.87 -4.42 7.35
CA PRO A 98 -21.76 -3.26 7.16
C PRO A 98 -22.99 -3.28 8.09
N ASP A 99 -23.32 -4.41 8.71
CA ASP A 99 -24.48 -4.57 9.60
C ASP A 99 -24.08 -4.86 11.07
N GLY A 100 -22.79 -4.83 11.40
CA GLY A 100 -22.25 -5.30 12.69
C GLY A 100 -21.90 -4.20 13.70
N ASP A 101 -22.60 -4.19 14.85
CA ASP A 101 -22.15 -3.61 16.12
C ASP A 101 -20.71 -4.07 16.45
N GLY A 102 -19.84 -3.14 16.85
CA GLY A 102 -18.37 -3.25 16.88
C GLY A 102 -17.80 -4.25 17.90
N GLY A 103 -18.12 -5.52 17.75
CA GLY A 103 -17.60 -6.63 18.54
C GLY A 103 -16.43 -7.32 17.86
N SER A 104 -15.21 -6.94 18.24
CA SER A 104 -13.96 -7.59 17.83
C SER A 104 -14.01 -9.12 18.01
N ARG A 105 -14.03 -9.87 16.90
CA ARG A 105 -13.73 -11.31 16.91
C ARG A 105 -12.30 -11.52 16.44
N GLY A 106 -11.36 -11.41 17.39
CA GLY A 106 -9.99 -11.86 17.20
C GLY A 106 -10.00 -13.33 16.79
N THR A 107 -9.61 -13.61 15.55
CA THR A 107 -9.41 -14.98 15.08
C THR A 107 -7.97 -15.36 15.39
N ALA A 108 -7.80 -16.18 16.42
CA ALA A 108 -6.52 -16.79 16.77
C ALA A 108 -6.02 -17.64 15.59
N VAL A 109 -4.88 -17.25 15.01
CA VAL A 109 -4.13 -18.07 14.07
C VAL A 109 -3.46 -19.20 14.87
N ARG A 110 -3.68 -20.44 14.43
CA ARG A 110 -3.01 -21.65 14.94
C ARG A 110 -1.58 -21.76 14.42
#